data_AF-A0A1C6AV30-F1
#
_entry.id   AF-A0A1C6AV30-F1
#
_cell.length_a   1.000
_cell.length_b   1.000
_cell.length_c   1.000
_cell.angle_alpha   90.00
_cell.angle_beta   90.00
_cell.angle_gamma   90.00
#
_symmetry.space_group_name_H-M   'P 1'
#
loop_
_entity.id
_entity.type
_entity.pdbx_description
1 polymer ?
#
loop_
_entity_poly.entity_id
_entity_poly.type
_entity_poly.pdbx_seq_one_letter_code
_entity_poly.pdbx_strand_id
1 'polypeptide(L)'
;MVEVRFYDTVNDELLKFAVIISQSNGKWVFCKHKERDTYEVPGGHREAGEVIFETAKRELQEETGAIKFEIKPICVYSVTGKTRVNDTGEETFGLLCFAEITEFAKELHSEMEKVVLMDDLPENWTYPLIQPKLIEKYLWVKSNSIVGATVTVTVDRPLGSYHPEYKDMYYPINYGYIEGVMAPDGEEQDAYILGVNEPVKKFTGKIIAIVHRKDDIEEKWVVVPDGVTFSKEEIRRQIHFQEQYFDSEIVM
;
A
#
# COMPACT_ATOMS: atom_id res chain seq x y z
N MET A 1 -9.62 18.66 -18.46
CA MET A 1 -8.52 18.13 -17.62
C MET A 1 -9.11 17.00 -16.80
N VAL A 2 -8.42 15.87 -16.65
CA VAL A 2 -8.91 14.75 -15.83
C VAL A 2 -8.61 15.04 -14.37
N GLU A 3 -9.65 15.01 -13.53
CA GLU A 3 -9.55 15.24 -12.09
C GLU A 3 -10.07 14.01 -11.34
N VAL A 4 -9.39 13.64 -10.24
CA VAL A 4 -9.77 12.54 -9.36
C VAL A 4 -10.01 13.10 -7.97
N ARG A 5 -11.15 12.75 -7.36
CA ARG A 5 -11.51 13.14 -5.99
C ARG A 5 -11.89 11.91 -5.17
N PHE A 6 -11.77 12.03 -3.84
CA PHE A 6 -12.03 10.94 -2.90
C PHE A 6 -13.08 11.35 -1.86
N TYR A 7 -13.92 10.39 -1.48
CA TYR A 7 -15.06 10.58 -0.58
C TYR A 7 -15.18 9.37 0.35
N ASP A 8 -15.69 9.59 1.56
CA ASP A 8 -15.91 8.49 2.52
C ASP A 8 -17.04 7.59 2.06
N THR A 9 -18.19 8.17 1.69
CA THR A 9 -19.36 7.46 1.18
C THR A 9 -20.13 8.30 0.17
N VAL A 10 -20.86 7.63 -0.72
CA VAL A 10 -21.92 8.20 -1.56
C VAL A 10 -23.06 7.19 -1.64
N ASN A 11 -24.22 7.56 -2.20
CA ASN A 11 -25.28 6.61 -2.47
C ASN A 11 -24.78 5.54 -3.48
N ASP A 12 -24.98 4.25 -3.15
CA ASP A 12 -24.56 3.11 -3.97
C ASP A 12 -25.04 3.23 -5.43
N GLU A 13 -26.24 3.77 -5.65
CA GLU A 13 -26.83 3.98 -6.99
C GLU A 13 -26.00 4.91 -7.90
N LEU A 14 -25.14 5.77 -7.33
CA LEU A 14 -24.26 6.65 -8.10
C LEU A 14 -22.98 5.95 -8.56
N LEU A 15 -22.63 4.82 -7.92
CA LEU A 15 -21.40 4.09 -8.20
C LEU A 15 -21.57 3.27 -9.48
N LYS A 16 -20.81 3.65 -10.50
CA LYS A 16 -20.81 3.03 -11.83
C LYS A 16 -19.64 2.08 -12.05
N PHE A 17 -18.58 2.22 -11.25
CA PHE A 17 -17.32 1.51 -11.43
C PHE A 17 -16.82 0.88 -10.14
N ALA A 18 -16.15 -0.26 -10.23
CA ALA A 18 -15.35 -0.80 -9.14
C ALA A 18 -13.90 -0.94 -9.62
N VAL A 19 -12.95 -0.45 -8.84
CA VAL A 19 -11.51 -0.60 -9.10
C VAL A 19 -10.87 -1.25 -7.89
N ILE A 20 -10.07 -2.29 -8.13
CA ILE A 20 -9.50 -3.15 -7.11
C ILE A 20 -7.99 -3.09 -7.22
N ILE A 21 -7.35 -2.49 -6.23
CA ILE A 21 -5.92 -2.63 -6.03
C ILE A 21 -5.68 -4.01 -5.42
N SER A 22 -4.84 -4.83 -6.03
CA SER A 22 -4.62 -6.19 -5.55
C SER A 22 -3.15 -6.55 -5.39
N GLN A 23 -2.88 -7.38 -4.38
CA GLN A 23 -1.57 -7.98 -4.13
C GLN A 23 -1.69 -9.50 -3.96
N SER A 24 -0.58 -10.19 -4.18
CA SER A 24 -0.42 -11.61 -3.86
C SER A 24 1.02 -11.87 -3.46
N ASN A 25 1.22 -12.36 -2.22
CA ASN A 25 2.54 -12.64 -1.65
C ASN A 25 3.48 -11.41 -1.75
N GLY A 26 2.97 -10.23 -1.39
CA GLY A 26 3.74 -8.97 -1.40
C GLY A 26 3.92 -8.32 -2.78
N LYS A 27 3.58 -9.01 -3.88
CA LYS A 27 3.68 -8.45 -5.24
C LYS A 27 2.36 -7.84 -5.71
N TRP A 28 2.43 -6.73 -6.45
CA TRP A 28 1.28 -6.12 -7.10
C TRP A 28 0.74 -6.99 -8.22
N VAL A 29 -0.59 -7.09 -8.30
CA VAL A 29 -1.28 -7.87 -9.33
C VAL A 29 -1.87 -6.91 -10.36
N PHE A 30 -1.35 -6.99 -11.59
CA PHE A 30 -1.81 -6.19 -12.72
C PHE A 30 -2.37 -7.06 -13.84
N CYS A 31 -3.19 -6.39 -14.63
CA CYS A 31 -3.88 -6.89 -15.77
C CYS A 31 -3.28 -6.30 -17.05
N LYS A 32 -3.10 -7.14 -18.08
CA LYS A 32 -2.68 -6.71 -19.41
C LYS A 32 -3.61 -7.27 -20.49
N HIS A 33 -4.14 -6.39 -21.34
CA HIS A 33 -4.92 -6.77 -22.51
C HIS A 33 -4.02 -7.28 -23.66
N LYS A 34 -4.53 -8.23 -24.45
CA LYS A 34 -3.83 -8.85 -25.61
C LYS A 34 -3.32 -7.86 -26.65
N GLU A 35 -4.02 -6.76 -26.78
CA GLU A 35 -3.80 -5.77 -27.85
C GLU A 35 -3.06 -4.52 -27.35
N ARG A 36 -2.63 -4.49 -26.08
CA ARG A 36 -2.04 -3.31 -25.46
C ARG A 36 -0.74 -3.66 -24.76
N ASP A 37 0.19 -2.71 -24.81
CA ASP A 37 1.42 -2.77 -24.04
C ASP A 37 1.34 -1.88 -22.80
N THR A 38 0.17 -1.86 -22.14
CA THR A 38 -0.09 -1.10 -20.93
C THR A 38 -0.66 -2.00 -19.83
N TYR A 39 -0.46 -1.58 -18.58
CA TYR A 39 -0.93 -2.30 -17.40
C TYR A 39 -2.06 -1.53 -16.70
N GLU A 40 -2.98 -2.29 -16.12
CA GLU A 40 -4.03 -1.74 -15.28
C GLU A 40 -4.29 -2.60 -14.05
N VAL A 41 -4.83 -1.97 -13.01
CA VAL A 41 -5.40 -2.72 -11.89
C VAL A 41 -6.77 -3.28 -12.28
N PRO A 42 -7.20 -4.40 -11.68
CA PRO A 42 -8.50 -4.97 -11.98
C PRO A 42 -9.65 -3.99 -11.74
N GLY A 43 -10.66 -4.01 -12.61
CA GLY A 43 -11.86 -3.22 -12.40
C GLY A 43 -12.71 -3.01 -13.63
N GLY A 44 -13.99 -2.71 -13.40
CA GLY A 44 -14.95 -2.59 -14.47
C GLY A 44 -16.24 -1.91 -14.06
N HIS A 45 -17.24 -2.03 -14.93
CA HIS A 45 -18.52 -1.36 -14.78
C HIS A 45 -19.48 -2.22 -13.96
N ARG A 46 -20.32 -1.55 -13.17
CA ARG A 46 -21.45 -2.19 -12.50
C ARG A 46 -22.45 -2.70 -13.54
N GLU A 47 -22.85 -3.97 -13.42
CA GLU A 47 -23.92 -4.53 -14.24
C GLU A 47 -25.31 -4.26 -13.66
N ALA A 48 -26.34 -4.41 -14.49
CA ALA A 48 -27.72 -4.14 -14.10
C ALA A 48 -28.17 -5.07 -12.96
N GLY A 49 -28.50 -4.48 -11.82
CA GLY A 49 -28.98 -5.20 -10.63
C GLY A 49 -27.89 -5.70 -9.69
N GLU A 50 -26.61 -5.51 -10.01
CA GLU A 50 -25.51 -5.82 -9.08
C GLU A 50 -25.43 -4.79 -7.95
N VAL A 51 -24.87 -5.17 -6.81
CA VAL A 51 -24.36 -4.21 -5.80
C VAL A 51 -22.89 -3.94 -6.13
N ILE A 52 -22.43 -2.70 -5.95
CA ILE A 52 -21.08 -2.31 -6.39
C ILE A 52 -19.95 -3.17 -5.79
N PHE A 53 -20.14 -3.67 -4.57
CA PHE A 53 -19.14 -4.51 -3.92
C PHE A 53 -19.08 -5.92 -4.53
N GLU A 54 -20.20 -6.43 -5.05
CA GLU A 54 -20.22 -7.69 -5.80
C GLU A 54 -19.64 -7.50 -7.20
N THR A 55 -19.87 -6.36 -7.85
CA THR A 55 -19.13 -5.95 -9.05
C THR A 55 -17.63 -6.02 -8.81
N ALA A 56 -17.12 -5.45 -7.70
CA ALA A 56 -15.69 -5.49 -7.38
C ALA A 56 -15.14 -6.93 -7.29
N LYS A 57 -15.88 -7.84 -6.67
CA LYS A 57 -15.50 -9.26 -6.55
C LYS A 57 -15.54 -9.99 -7.89
N ARG A 58 -16.54 -9.72 -8.72
CA ARG A 58 -16.69 -10.31 -10.06
C ARG A 58 -15.55 -9.86 -10.95
N GLU A 59 -15.31 -8.55 -11.05
CA GLU A 59 -14.22 -7.99 -11.85
C GLU A 59 -12.87 -8.55 -11.41
N LEU A 60 -12.59 -8.61 -10.10
CA LEU A 60 -11.36 -9.23 -9.61
C LEU A 60 -11.21 -10.68 -10.09
N GLN A 61 -12.27 -11.48 -10.03
CA GLN A 61 -12.26 -12.89 -10.46
C GLN A 61 -12.10 -13.04 -11.97
N GLU A 62 -12.86 -12.29 -12.76
CA GLU A 62 -12.86 -12.38 -14.23
C GLU A 62 -11.53 -11.93 -14.83
N GLU A 63 -10.96 -10.86 -14.26
CA GLU A 63 -9.77 -10.23 -14.80
C GLU A 63 -8.47 -10.87 -14.32
N THR A 64 -8.44 -11.38 -13.07
CA THR A 64 -7.24 -11.98 -12.49
C THR A 64 -7.30 -13.49 -12.33
N GLY A 65 -8.48 -14.11 -12.43
CA GLY A 65 -8.66 -15.51 -12.08
C GLY A 65 -8.51 -15.79 -10.58
N ALA A 66 -8.54 -14.77 -9.70
CA ALA A 66 -8.48 -15.00 -8.25
C ALA A 66 -9.63 -15.89 -7.78
N ILE A 67 -9.33 -16.95 -7.03
CA ILE A 67 -10.35 -17.89 -6.48
C ILE A 67 -10.43 -17.86 -4.97
N LYS A 68 -9.34 -17.50 -4.29
CA LYS A 68 -9.34 -17.20 -2.86
C LYS A 68 -8.67 -15.86 -2.64
N PHE A 69 -9.41 -14.97 -2.01
CA PHE A 69 -8.94 -13.62 -1.71
C PHE A 69 -9.75 -13.03 -0.57
N GLU A 70 -9.14 -12.08 0.12
CA GLU A 70 -9.84 -11.15 1.00
C GLU A 70 -9.95 -9.80 0.29
N ILE A 71 -11.13 -9.19 0.27
CA ILE A 71 -11.36 -7.88 -0.36
C ILE A 71 -12.08 -6.95 0.61
N LYS A 72 -11.66 -5.69 0.64
CA LYS A 72 -12.25 -4.65 1.49
C LYS A 72 -12.42 -3.34 0.73
N PRO A 73 -13.49 -2.58 0.98
CA PRO A 73 -13.63 -1.23 0.45
C PRO A 73 -12.60 -0.31 1.12
N ILE A 74 -12.00 0.59 0.34
CA ILE A 74 -11.09 1.65 0.83
C ILE A 74 -11.87 2.96 0.95
N CYS A 75 -12.41 3.46 -0.17
CA CYS A 75 -13.18 4.70 -0.23
C CYS A 75 -13.94 4.79 -1.56
N VAL A 76 -14.77 5.82 -1.69
CA VAL A 76 -15.35 6.21 -2.98
C VAL A 76 -14.40 7.18 -3.67
N TYR A 77 -14.31 7.10 -4.99
CA TYR A 77 -13.65 8.11 -5.81
C TYR A 77 -14.59 8.62 -6.90
N SER A 78 -14.31 9.81 -7.41
CA SER A 78 -14.91 10.31 -8.64
C SER A 78 -13.85 10.68 -9.66
N VAL A 79 -14.21 10.59 -10.93
CA VAL A 79 -13.41 11.07 -12.06
C VAL A 79 -14.24 12.05 -12.85
N THR A 80 -13.69 13.24 -13.08
CA THR A 80 -14.28 14.25 -13.97
C THR A 80 -13.35 14.50 -15.15
N GLY A 81 -13.92 14.72 -16.34
CA GLY A 81 -13.18 14.94 -17.57
C GLY A 81 -13.21 13.74 -18.51
N LYS A 82 -12.94 13.98 -19.80
CA LYS A 82 -13.05 12.95 -20.83
C LYS A 82 -12.01 11.85 -20.64
N THR A 83 -12.46 10.60 -20.64
CA THR A 83 -11.61 9.41 -20.61
C THR A 83 -12.02 8.46 -21.74
N ARG A 84 -11.28 7.37 -21.91
CA ARG A 84 -11.61 6.34 -22.92
C ARG A 84 -12.98 5.68 -22.72
N VAL A 85 -13.53 5.76 -21.51
CA VAL A 85 -14.82 5.16 -21.11
C VAL A 85 -15.86 6.21 -20.69
N ASN A 86 -15.52 7.50 -20.77
CA ASN A 86 -16.40 8.62 -20.41
C ASN A 86 -16.20 9.76 -21.42
N ASP A 87 -17.00 9.75 -22.49
CA ASP A 87 -16.90 10.75 -23.57
C ASP A 87 -17.57 12.08 -23.23
N THR A 88 -18.53 12.08 -22.28
CA THR A 88 -19.24 13.30 -21.84
C THR A 88 -18.33 14.17 -20.99
N GLY A 89 -17.42 13.53 -20.23
CA GLY A 89 -16.55 14.19 -19.27
C GLY A 89 -17.26 14.59 -17.98
N GLU A 90 -18.49 14.12 -17.79
CA GLU A 90 -19.25 14.28 -16.55
C GLU A 90 -18.57 13.54 -15.40
N GLU A 91 -18.87 13.96 -14.17
CA GLU A 91 -18.35 13.29 -12.99
C GLU A 91 -18.96 11.88 -12.86
N THR A 92 -18.10 10.87 -12.78
CA THR A 92 -18.50 9.47 -12.59
C THR A 92 -17.86 8.92 -11.32
N PHE A 93 -18.65 8.19 -10.53
CA PHE A 93 -18.21 7.66 -9.25
C PHE A 93 -17.88 6.17 -9.35
N GLY A 94 -16.87 5.76 -8.59
CA GLY A 94 -16.50 4.37 -8.43
C GLY A 94 -16.11 4.03 -6.99
N LEU A 95 -16.20 2.74 -6.67
CA LEU A 95 -15.69 2.18 -5.42
C LEU A 95 -14.24 1.76 -5.64
N LEU A 96 -13.35 2.20 -4.74
CA LEU A 96 -11.98 1.71 -4.67
C LEU A 96 -11.89 0.63 -3.58
N CYS A 97 -11.37 -0.54 -3.94
CA CYS A 97 -11.18 -1.68 -3.05
C CYS A 97 -9.70 -2.08 -2.99
N PHE A 98 -9.31 -2.74 -1.90
CA PHE A 98 -8.07 -3.51 -1.81
C PHE A 98 -8.38 -5.00 -1.73
N ALA A 99 -7.62 -5.84 -2.42
CA ALA A 99 -7.70 -7.28 -2.30
C ALA A 99 -6.34 -7.95 -2.08
N GLU A 100 -6.27 -8.89 -1.13
CA GLU A 100 -5.15 -9.81 -0.98
C GLU A 100 -5.55 -11.16 -1.58
N ILE A 101 -4.85 -11.60 -2.63
CA ILE A 101 -5.14 -12.83 -3.36
C ILE A 101 -4.20 -13.94 -2.89
N THR A 102 -4.78 -15.04 -2.43
CA THR A 102 -4.05 -16.21 -1.91
C THR A 102 -4.05 -17.38 -2.88
N GLU A 103 -4.97 -17.41 -3.84
CA GLU A 103 -5.03 -18.48 -4.84
C GLU A 103 -5.64 -17.99 -6.16
N PHE A 104 -5.03 -18.39 -7.27
CA PHE A 104 -5.50 -18.14 -8.64
C PHE A 104 -5.98 -19.43 -9.30
N ALA A 105 -6.97 -19.31 -10.19
CA ALA A 105 -7.38 -20.37 -11.09
C ALA A 105 -6.24 -20.71 -12.08
N LYS A 106 -6.20 -21.96 -12.54
CA LYS A 106 -5.19 -22.44 -13.50
C LYS A 106 -5.42 -21.91 -14.92
N GLU A 107 -6.63 -21.47 -15.25
CA GLU A 107 -7.01 -20.96 -16.57
C GLU A 107 -7.80 -19.65 -16.43
N LEU A 108 -7.49 -18.66 -17.27
CA LEU A 108 -8.20 -17.38 -17.37
C LEU A 108 -9.24 -17.48 -18.50
N HIS A 109 -10.49 -17.10 -18.23
CA HIS A 109 -11.60 -17.19 -19.18
C HIS A 109 -12.11 -15.79 -19.61
N SER A 110 -11.21 -14.84 -19.90
CA SER A 110 -11.58 -13.46 -20.25
C SER A 110 -10.76 -12.87 -21.42
N GLU A 111 -11.15 -11.69 -21.91
CA GLU A 111 -10.50 -10.89 -22.97
C GLU A 111 -9.04 -10.49 -22.63
N MET A 112 -8.61 -10.72 -21.40
CA MET A 112 -7.31 -10.32 -20.87
C MET A 112 -6.26 -11.39 -21.15
N GLU A 113 -5.05 -10.96 -21.52
CA GLU A 113 -3.98 -11.87 -21.95
C GLU A 113 -3.30 -12.55 -20.79
N LYS A 114 -2.99 -11.76 -19.76
CA LYS A 114 -2.05 -12.16 -18.73
C LYS A 114 -2.22 -11.35 -17.45
N VAL A 115 -2.26 -12.08 -16.35
CA VAL A 115 -2.03 -11.54 -15.01
C VAL A 115 -0.53 -11.44 -14.80
N VAL A 116 -0.07 -10.27 -14.38
CA VAL A 116 1.34 -10.00 -14.15
C VAL A 116 1.54 -9.62 -12.69
N LEU A 117 2.44 -10.33 -12.02
CA LEU A 117 2.88 -10.00 -10.68
C LEU A 117 4.16 -9.15 -10.79
N MET A 118 4.18 -7.99 -10.15
CA MET A 118 5.29 -7.05 -10.19
C MET A 118 5.67 -6.63 -8.77
N ASP A 119 6.97 -6.48 -8.51
CA ASP A 119 7.49 -5.92 -7.25
C ASP A 119 7.21 -4.42 -7.18
N ASP A 120 7.46 -3.72 -8.29
CA ASP A 120 7.26 -2.28 -8.43
C ASP A 120 6.00 -1.93 -9.23
N LEU A 121 5.56 -0.68 -9.09
CA LEU A 121 4.48 -0.12 -9.89
C LEU A 121 4.95 0.06 -11.36
N PRO A 122 4.09 -0.24 -12.37
CA PRO A 122 4.45 -0.06 -13.77
C PRO A 122 4.59 1.42 -14.13
N GLU A 123 5.38 1.72 -15.16
CA GLU A 123 5.48 3.09 -15.71
C GLU A 123 4.41 3.35 -16.80
N ASN A 124 4.00 2.29 -17.51
CA ASN A 124 3.12 2.32 -18.68
C ASN A 124 1.66 1.93 -18.33
N TRP A 125 0.96 2.83 -17.64
CA TRP A 125 -0.44 2.65 -17.23
C TRP A 125 -1.45 2.75 -18.39
N THR A 126 -2.52 1.94 -18.36
CA THR A 126 -3.70 2.14 -19.24
C THR A 126 -4.40 3.46 -18.89
N TYR A 127 -4.47 3.82 -17.61
CA TYR A 127 -5.07 5.07 -17.10
C TYR A 127 -4.07 5.90 -16.28
N PRO A 128 -3.06 6.53 -16.91
CA PRO A 128 -1.93 7.16 -16.22
C PRO A 128 -2.31 8.36 -15.33
N LEU A 129 -3.48 8.98 -15.56
CA LEU A 129 -3.95 10.12 -14.77
C LEU A 129 -4.88 9.74 -13.61
N ILE A 130 -5.26 8.46 -13.51
CA ILE A 130 -6.27 7.97 -12.57
C ILE A 130 -5.66 6.89 -11.66
N GLN A 131 -5.22 5.76 -12.21
CA GLN A 131 -4.82 4.60 -11.42
C GLN A 131 -3.64 4.87 -10.48
N PRO A 132 -2.58 5.60 -10.88
CA PRO A 132 -1.52 5.99 -9.93
C PRO A 132 -2.07 6.75 -8.71
N LYS A 133 -3.02 7.67 -8.90
CA LYS A 133 -3.65 8.42 -7.80
C LYS A 133 -4.50 7.54 -6.89
N LEU A 134 -5.16 6.52 -7.44
CA LEU A 134 -5.92 5.55 -6.64
C LEU A 134 -4.97 4.72 -5.76
N ILE A 135 -3.82 4.31 -6.30
CA ILE A 135 -2.78 3.59 -5.56
C ILE A 135 -2.18 4.48 -4.47
N GLU A 136 -1.81 5.73 -4.78
CA GLU A 136 -1.36 6.70 -3.78
C GLU A 136 -2.37 6.86 -2.64
N LYS A 137 -3.68 6.93 -2.95
CA LYS A 137 -4.74 6.99 -1.94
C LYS A 137 -4.76 5.73 -1.07
N TYR A 138 -4.66 4.54 -1.66
CA TYR A 138 -4.58 3.30 -0.90
C TYR A 138 -3.37 3.27 0.03
N LEU A 139 -2.18 3.60 -0.47
CA LEU A 139 -0.95 3.65 0.31
C LEU A 139 -1.08 4.65 1.47
N TRP A 140 -1.69 5.82 1.20
CA TRP A 140 -1.99 6.81 2.23
C TRP A 140 -2.98 6.29 3.28
N VAL A 141 -4.08 5.63 2.89
CA VAL A 141 -5.06 5.05 3.83
C VAL A 141 -4.43 3.93 4.65
N LYS A 142 -3.66 3.03 4.02
CA LYS A 142 -2.90 1.97 4.70
C LYS A 142 -1.99 2.57 5.76
N SER A 143 -1.23 3.60 5.40
CA SER A 143 -0.32 4.30 6.32
C SER A 143 -1.06 4.90 7.52
N ASN A 144 -2.16 5.63 7.28
CA ASN A 144 -2.95 6.25 8.34
C ASN A 144 -3.67 5.23 9.24
N SER A 145 -3.91 4.01 8.75
CA SER A 145 -4.48 2.94 9.58
C SER A 145 -3.49 2.33 10.57
N ILE A 146 -2.19 2.49 10.31
CA ILE A 146 -1.09 1.97 11.14
C ILE A 146 -0.60 3.03 12.12
N VAL A 147 -0.48 4.28 11.68
CA VAL A 147 -0.06 5.39 12.55
C VAL A 147 -1.06 5.56 13.70
N GLY A 148 -0.54 5.61 14.92
CA GLY A 148 -1.29 5.65 16.18
C GLY A 148 -1.51 4.28 16.84
N ALA A 149 -1.29 3.17 16.12
CA ALA A 149 -1.39 1.84 16.69
C ALA A 149 -0.30 1.58 17.73
N THR A 150 -0.66 0.87 18.79
CA THR A 150 0.29 0.40 19.80
C THR A 150 0.85 -0.96 19.37
N VAL A 151 2.18 -1.06 19.28
CA VAL A 151 2.89 -2.28 18.92
C VAL A 151 3.94 -2.63 19.97
N THR A 152 4.39 -3.89 19.98
CA THR A 152 5.54 -4.34 20.77
C THR A 152 6.67 -4.72 19.84
N VAL A 153 7.79 -4.02 19.95
CA VAL A 153 9.02 -4.25 19.20
C VAL A 153 9.92 -5.19 20.00
N THR A 154 10.37 -6.28 19.39
CA THR A 154 11.46 -7.12 19.88
C THR A 154 12.77 -6.55 19.38
N VAL A 155 13.66 -6.16 20.30
CA VAL A 155 14.88 -5.40 19.98
C VAL A 155 16.07 -6.34 19.80
N ASP A 156 16.62 -6.39 18.60
CA ASP A 156 17.78 -7.20 18.23
C ASP A 156 19.02 -6.35 17.90
N ARG A 157 18.85 -5.03 17.77
CA ARG A 157 19.91 -4.01 17.66
C ARG A 157 19.67 -2.93 18.73
N PRO A 158 20.06 -3.21 19.99
CA PRO A 158 19.85 -2.26 21.08
C PRO A 158 20.71 -1.00 20.89
N LEU A 159 20.25 0.11 21.48
CA LEU A 159 21.01 1.37 21.49
C LEU A 159 22.45 1.12 21.94
N GLY A 160 23.40 1.59 21.15
CA GLY A 160 24.83 1.42 21.42
C GLY A 160 25.47 0.19 20.79
N SER A 161 24.68 -0.65 20.11
CA SER A 161 25.19 -1.81 19.37
C SER A 161 25.74 -1.43 17.98
N TYR A 162 26.34 -2.41 17.31
CA TYR A 162 26.86 -2.29 15.96
C TYR A 162 26.23 -3.33 15.04
N HIS A 163 26.15 -3.03 13.74
CA HIS A 163 25.65 -3.97 12.76
C HIS A 163 26.52 -5.24 12.72
N PRO A 164 25.94 -6.46 12.65
CA PRO A 164 26.69 -7.72 12.66
C PRO A 164 27.70 -7.83 11.52
N GLU A 165 27.30 -7.39 10.33
CA GLU A 165 28.16 -7.40 9.12
C GLU A 165 29.01 -6.12 8.99
N TYR A 166 28.39 -4.93 9.09
CA TYR A 166 29.06 -3.64 8.98
C TYR A 166 29.47 -3.09 10.35
N LYS A 167 30.62 -3.50 10.88
CA LYS A 167 31.07 -3.12 12.23
C LYS A 167 31.27 -1.62 12.46
N ASP A 168 31.38 -0.81 11.41
CA ASP A 168 31.46 0.65 11.51
C ASP A 168 30.07 1.31 11.62
N MET A 169 28.99 0.56 11.37
CA MET A 169 27.63 1.04 11.49
C MET A 169 27.14 0.87 12.94
N TYR A 170 27.17 1.99 13.65
CA TYR A 170 26.69 2.15 15.01
C TYR A 170 25.19 2.45 15.06
N TYR A 171 24.46 1.87 16.01
CA TYR A 171 23.04 2.14 16.25
C TYR A 171 22.87 3.17 17.38
N PRO A 172 22.59 4.46 17.07
CA PRO A 172 22.38 5.50 18.07
C PRO A 172 21.00 5.44 18.75
N ILE A 173 20.14 4.53 18.30
CA ILE A 173 18.78 4.30 18.79
C ILE A 173 18.54 2.79 18.92
N ASN A 174 17.46 2.40 19.62
CA ASN A 174 17.04 1.00 19.62
C ASN A 174 16.35 0.66 18.28
N TYR A 175 16.66 -0.52 17.75
CA TYR A 175 16.10 -1.05 16.51
C TYR A 175 15.74 -2.52 16.68
N GLY A 176 14.65 -2.93 16.05
CA GLY A 176 14.22 -4.32 16.01
C GLY A 176 12.97 -4.47 15.16
N TYR A 177 12.18 -5.50 15.45
CA TYR A 177 11.08 -5.91 14.59
C TYR A 177 9.79 -6.17 15.40
N ILE A 178 8.64 -6.19 14.73
CA ILE A 178 7.35 -6.55 15.33
C ILE A 178 7.05 -8.03 15.04
N GLU A 179 7.10 -8.84 16.10
CA GLU A 179 6.89 -10.30 16.02
C GLU A 179 5.51 -10.64 15.45
N GLY A 180 5.47 -11.44 14.38
CA GLY A 180 4.24 -11.88 13.70
C GLY A 180 3.60 -10.87 12.74
N VAL A 181 4.23 -9.71 12.49
CA VAL A 181 3.80 -8.78 11.43
C VAL A 181 4.82 -8.86 10.30
N MET A 182 4.39 -9.35 9.13
CA MET A 182 5.29 -9.55 7.99
C MET A 182 5.40 -8.29 7.12
N ALA A 183 6.62 -7.94 6.73
CA ALA A 183 6.94 -6.94 5.73
C ALA A 183 6.92 -7.53 4.30
N PRO A 184 6.91 -6.68 3.25
CA PRO A 184 6.84 -7.13 1.85
C PRO A 184 8.01 -8.02 1.39
N ASP A 185 9.16 -7.93 2.05
CA ASP A 185 10.34 -8.75 1.78
C ASP A 185 10.25 -10.19 2.32
N GLY A 186 9.19 -10.48 3.09
CA GLY A 186 8.97 -11.79 3.70
C GLY A 186 9.62 -11.96 5.07
N GLU A 187 10.20 -10.89 5.64
CA GLU A 187 10.72 -10.85 7.01
C GLU A 187 9.73 -10.11 7.95
N GLU A 188 10.04 -10.07 9.25
CA GLU A 188 9.21 -9.34 10.22
C GLU A 188 9.40 -7.82 10.08
N GLN A 189 8.33 -7.05 10.30
CA GLN A 189 8.30 -5.62 10.11
C GLN A 189 9.27 -4.90 11.03
N ASP A 190 10.29 -4.26 10.45
CA ASP A 190 11.29 -3.52 11.20
C ASP A 190 10.77 -2.18 11.74
N ALA A 191 11.36 -1.76 12.86
CA ALA A 191 11.01 -0.56 13.57
C ALA A 191 12.20 0.13 14.26
N TYR A 192 12.21 1.45 14.09
CA TYR A 192 12.99 2.40 14.88
C TYR A 192 12.27 2.73 16.18
N ILE A 193 12.97 2.72 17.32
CA ILE A 193 12.43 3.20 18.60
C ILE A 193 13.09 4.52 18.96
N LEU A 194 12.30 5.61 18.98
CA LEU A 194 12.78 6.94 19.36
C LEU A 194 12.29 7.35 20.76
N GLY A 195 13.05 8.21 21.44
CA GLY A 195 12.70 8.70 22.78
C GLY A 195 13.00 7.74 23.93
N VAL A 196 13.69 6.61 23.67
CA VAL A 196 14.16 5.66 24.68
C VAL A 196 15.69 5.69 24.69
N ASN A 197 16.26 6.30 25.74
CA ASN A 197 17.70 6.62 25.81
C ASN A 197 18.53 5.56 26.54
N GLU A 198 18.04 4.33 26.60
CA GLU A 198 18.73 3.18 27.19
C GLU A 198 18.50 1.93 26.32
N PRO A 199 19.45 0.97 26.30
CA PRO A 199 19.25 -0.28 25.57
C PRO A 199 18.14 -1.11 26.21
N VAL A 200 17.18 -1.56 25.41
CA VAL A 200 16.06 -2.39 25.87
C VAL A 200 15.98 -3.69 25.06
N LYS A 201 15.30 -4.72 25.61
CA LYS A 201 15.09 -6.01 24.92
C LYS A 201 13.75 -6.10 24.19
N LYS A 202 12.72 -5.50 24.77
CA LYS A 202 11.39 -5.34 24.17
C LYS A 202 10.89 -3.94 24.52
N PHE A 203 10.12 -3.34 23.62
CA PHE A 203 9.53 -2.03 23.83
C PHE A 203 8.11 -1.97 23.29
N THR A 204 7.16 -1.51 24.10
CA THR A 204 5.78 -1.29 23.68
C THR A 204 5.54 0.21 23.57
N GLY A 205 5.10 0.66 22.39
CA GLY A 205 4.89 2.08 22.10
C GLY A 205 3.95 2.31 20.94
N LYS A 206 3.76 3.57 20.57
CA LYS A 206 2.89 3.97 19.45
C LYS A 206 3.70 4.21 18.19
N ILE A 207 3.18 3.74 17.06
CA ILE A 207 3.70 4.12 15.75
C ILE A 207 3.31 5.56 15.48
N ILE A 208 4.29 6.43 15.18
CA ILE A 208 4.05 7.84 14.85
C ILE A 208 4.46 8.21 13.42
N ALA A 209 5.16 7.30 12.74
CA ALA A 209 5.54 7.50 11.35
C ALA A 209 5.84 6.16 10.67
N ILE A 210 5.77 6.17 9.35
CA ILE A 210 6.27 5.13 8.45
C ILE A 210 7.34 5.77 7.57
N VAL A 211 8.47 5.09 7.44
CA VAL A 211 9.58 5.45 6.56
C VAL A 211 9.47 4.58 5.32
N HIS A 212 9.03 5.17 4.22
CA HIS A 212 8.90 4.50 2.93
C HIS A 212 10.17 4.71 2.13
N ARG A 213 10.79 3.63 1.66
CA ARG A 213 11.94 3.68 0.76
C ARG A 213 11.47 3.55 -0.68
N LYS A 214 11.98 4.40 -1.57
CA LYS A 214 11.61 4.38 -3.00
C LYS A 214 12.49 3.43 -3.81
N ASP A 215 13.63 3.06 -3.25
CA ASP A 215 14.67 2.23 -3.85
C ASP A 215 14.83 0.87 -3.13
N ASP A 216 13.91 0.55 -2.22
CA ASP A 216 13.89 -0.69 -1.44
C ASP A 216 12.43 -1.08 -1.14
N ILE A 217 12.15 -2.39 -1.11
CA ILE A 217 10.78 -2.93 -0.92
C ILE A 217 10.30 -2.85 0.54
N GLU A 218 11.23 -2.64 1.47
CA GLU A 218 10.97 -2.67 2.91
C GLU A 218 10.66 -1.26 3.44
N GLU A 219 9.52 -1.12 4.12
CA GLU A 219 9.19 0.07 4.90
C GLU A 219 9.59 -0.10 6.36
N LYS A 220 9.88 0.99 7.07
CA LYS A 220 10.23 0.94 8.50
C LYS A 220 9.27 1.75 9.35
N TRP A 221 8.88 1.22 10.51
CA TRP A 221 7.99 1.94 11.42
C TRP A 221 8.77 2.73 12.46
N VAL A 222 8.24 3.89 12.87
CA VAL A 222 8.82 4.71 13.94
C VAL A 222 7.93 4.60 15.16
N VAL A 223 8.43 3.95 16.21
CA VAL A 223 7.71 3.67 17.45
C VAL A 223 8.27 4.54 18.59
N VAL A 224 7.39 5.14 19.38
CA VAL A 224 7.77 6.04 20.49
C VAL A 224 6.96 5.75 21.75
N PRO A 225 7.41 6.21 22.93
CA PRO A 225 6.61 6.12 24.15
C PRO A 225 5.26 6.83 24.00
N ASP A 226 4.25 6.35 24.70
CA ASP A 226 2.92 6.97 24.65
C ASP A 226 2.97 8.46 25.07
N GLY A 227 2.26 9.30 24.32
CA GLY A 227 2.25 10.76 24.52
C GLY A 227 3.50 11.51 24.03
N VAL A 228 4.53 10.81 23.55
CA VAL A 228 5.72 11.44 22.94
C VAL A 228 5.44 11.71 21.46
N THR A 229 5.89 12.87 20.98
CA THR A 229 5.80 13.26 19.57
C THR A 229 7.16 13.71 19.05
N PHE A 230 7.34 13.58 17.74
CA PHE A 230 8.51 14.09 17.02
C PHE A 230 8.04 14.74 15.73
N SER A 231 8.73 15.79 15.29
CA SER A 231 8.60 16.33 13.94
C SER A 231 9.26 15.42 12.90
N LYS A 232 8.87 15.54 11.62
CA LYS A 232 9.53 14.81 10.51
C LYS A 232 11.04 15.07 10.48
N GLU A 233 11.49 16.29 10.80
CA GLU A 233 12.91 16.64 10.82
C GLU A 233 13.66 15.98 11.98
N GLU A 234 13.05 15.88 13.17
CA GLU A 234 13.66 15.19 14.31
C GLU A 234 13.73 13.68 14.09
N ILE A 235 12.70 13.09 13.48
CA ILE A 235 12.72 11.69 13.06
C ILE A 235 13.85 11.48 12.06
N ARG A 236 13.86 12.26 10.97
CA ARG A 236 14.87 12.17 9.90
C ARG A 236 16.30 12.23 10.47
N ARG A 237 16.57 13.17 11.38
CA ARG A 237 17.90 13.32 12.01
C ARG A 237 18.29 12.08 12.81
N GLN A 238 17.37 11.47 13.56
CA GLN A 238 17.67 10.33 14.41
C GLN A 238 17.88 9.03 13.64
N ILE A 239 17.15 8.84 12.52
CA ILE A 239 17.26 7.64 11.69
C ILE A 239 18.30 7.78 10.56
N HIS A 240 18.91 8.97 10.41
CA HIS A 240 19.86 9.27 9.33
C HIS A 240 21.05 8.30 9.27
N PHE A 241 21.49 7.74 10.41
CA PHE A 241 22.61 6.79 10.44
C PHE A 241 22.41 5.60 9.49
N GLN A 242 21.16 5.18 9.27
CA GLN A 242 20.78 4.12 8.35
C GLN A 242 20.10 4.67 7.09
N GLU A 243 19.18 5.63 7.23
CA GLU A 243 18.42 6.17 6.09
C GLU A 243 19.23 7.09 5.16
N GLN A 244 20.48 7.42 5.49
CA GLN A 244 21.37 8.12 4.55
C GLN A 244 21.75 7.30 3.30
N TYR A 245 21.51 5.99 3.33
CA TYR A 245 21.84 5.07 2.24
C TYR A 245 20.63 4.72 1.35
N PHE A 246 19.47 5.31 1.60
CA PHE A 246 18.21 5.02 0.90
C PHE A 246 17.50 6.32 0.48
N ASP A 247 16.66 6.24 -0.56
CA ASP A 247 15.73 7.33 -0.93
C ASP A 247 14.44 7.22 -0.12
N SER A 248 14.48 7.78 1.09
CA SER A 248 13.42 7.60 2.09
C SER A 248 12.50 8.80 2.26
N GLU A 249 11.19 8.54 2.34
CA GLU A 249 10.13 9.48 2.66
C GLU A 249 9.45 9.14 3.99
N ILE A 250 9.30 10.13 4.88
CA ILE A 250 8.63 9.96 6.17
C ILE A 250 7.17 10.39 6.05
N VAL A 251 6.25 9.45 6.29
CA VAL A 251 4.81 9.63 6.36
C VAL A 251 4.38 9.61 7.82
N MET A 252 3.63 10.63 8.25
CA MET A 252 3.12 10.80 9.61
C MET A 252 1.62 11.05 9.56
#